data_AF-A0A2N2LPY6-F1
#
_entry.id   AF-A0A2N2LPY6-F1
#
_cell.length_a   1.000
_cell.length_b   1.000
_cell.length_c   1.000
_cell.angle_alpha   90.00
_cell.angle_beta   90.00
_cell.angle_gamma   90.00
#
_symmetry.space_group_name_H-M   'P 1'
#
loop_
_entity.id
_entity.type
_entity.pdbx_description
1 polymer ?
#
loop_
_entity_poly.entity_id
_entity_poly.type
_entity_poly.pdbx_seq_one_letter_code
_entity_poly.pdbx_strand_id
1 'polypeptide(L)'
;MRTREQYIEGLKKMKRNLYYNGSKIDRDDEEQLPSLNVMGFTFDAPHIPELRDLCTVKSHLTGETINRFCHIHQNPQDLHNKQDMTRTLCRTGRMCIQRCMGTDAINAVNAASFEADKQNNGSTQYHKNFIRWLENFQKNDLAGCCAQTDMKGERLKRPAEQTDPDMYLRVVEKKSDGIVVRGCKL
;
A
#
# COMPACT_ATOMS: atom_id res chain seq x y z
N MET A 1 16.74 3.24 -2.36
CA MET A 1 15.50 3.62 -3.06
C MET A 1 15.52 2.98 -4.42
N ARG A 2 14.40 2.43 -4.90
CA ARG A 2 14.35 1.68 -6.15
C ARG A 2 14.16 2.60 -7.34
N THR A 3 14.79 2.28 -8.47
CA THR A 3 14.46 2.91 -9.76
C THR A 3 13.19 2.29 -10.36
N ARG A 4 12.64 2.92 -11.39
CA ARG A 4 11.52 2.37 -12.18
C ARG A 4 11.81 0.96 -12.69
N GLU A 5 13.02 0.74 -13.23
CA GLU A 5 13.43 -0.56 -13.79
C GLU A 5 13.45 -1.63 -12.71
N GLN A 6 13.97 -1.32 -11.53
CA GLN A 6 14.00 -2.23 -10.39
C GLN A 6 12.59 -2.55 -9.87
N TYR A 7 11.68 -1.58 -9.91
CA TYR A 7 10.27 -1.81 -9.58
C TYR A 7 9.62 -2.77 -10.58
N ILE A 8 9.77 -2.53 -11.88
CA ILE A 8 9.20 -3.37 -12.95
C ILE A 8 9.80 -4.78 -12.92
N GLU A 9 11.11 -4.94 -12.74
CA GLU A 9 11.75 -6.25 -12.59
C GLU A 9 11.25 -7.00 -11.34
N GLY A 10 10.90 -6.28 -10.28
CA GLY A 10 10.23 -6.87 -9.12
C GLY A 10 8.87 -7.48 -9.48
N LEU A 11 8.09 -6.82 -10.34
CA LEU A 11 6.77 -7.30 -10.76
C LEU A 11 6.86 -8.57 -11.63
N LYS A 12 7.85 -8.65 -12.53
CA LYS A 12 8.06 -9.83 -13.38
C LYS A 12 8.34 -11.11 -12.60
N LYS A 13 8.94 -10.97 -11.40
CA LYS A 13 9.25 -12.10 -10.50
C LYS A 13 8.05 -12.56 -9.68
N MET A 14 6.95 -11.80 -9.66
CA MET A 14 5.76 -12.16 -8.89
C MET A 14 4.92 -13.21 -9.62
N LYS A 15 4.06 -13.90 -8.88
CA LYS A 15 3.15 -14.90 -9.43
C LYS A 15 2.29 -14.28 -10.55
N ARG A 16 2.24 -14.98 -11.69
CA ARG A 16 1.28 -14.72 -12.77
C ARG A 16 -0.13 -15.02 -12.27
N ASN A 17 -0.90 -14.00 -11.95
CA ASN A 17 -2.25 -14.12 -11.38
C ASN A 17 -3.20 -12.98 -11.80
N LEU A 18 -2.87 -12.28 -12.89
CA LEU A 18 -3.74 -11.28 -13.48
C LEU A 18 -4.56 -11.88 -14.62
N TYR A 19 -5.79 -11.42 -14.77
CA TYR A 19 -6.70 -11.84 -15.84
C TYR A 19 -7.27 -10.58 -16.51
N TYR A 20 -7.21 -10.55 -17.83
CA TYR A 20 -7.74 -9.48 -18.67
C TYR A 20 -8.38 -10.10 -19.91
N ASN A 21 -9.58 -9.62 -20.27
CA ASN A 21 -10.36 -10.12 -21.42
C ASN A 21 -10.46 -11.67 -21.48
N GLY A 22 -10.76 -12.31 -20.34
CA GLY A 22 -10.88 -13.76 -20.23
C GLY A 22 -9.56 -14.55 -20.25
N SER A 23 -8.43 -13.89 -20.48
CA SER A 23 -7.12 -14.53 -20.57
C SER A 23 -6.22 -14.15 -19.41
N LYS A 24 -5.33 -15.07 -19.03
CA LYS A 24 -4.30 -14.79 -18.03
C LYS A 24 -3.19 -13.95 -18.67
N ILE A 25 -2.83 -12.83 -18.05
CA ILE A 25 -1.77 -11.93 -18.53
C ILE A 25 -0.61 -11.87 -17.53
N ASP A 26 0.55 -11.44 -18.01
CA ASP A 26 1.72 -11.17 -17.17
C ASP A 26 1.62 -9.80 -16.49
N ARG A 27 2.49 -9.55 -15.50
CA ARG A 27 2.47 -8.31 -14.73
C ARG A 27 3.14 -7.14 -15.45
N ASP A 28 3.87 -7.42 -16.52
CA ASP A 28 4.52 -6.50 -17.46
C ASP A 28 3.93 -6.59 -18.87
N ASP A 29 2.75 -7.19 -19.00
CA ASP A 29 1.99 -7.26 -20.24
C ASP A 29 1.74 -5.86 -20.83
N GLU A 30 1.63 -5.75 -22.16
CA GLU A 30 1.47 -4.46 -22.84
C GLU A 30 0.24 -3.69 -22.37
N GLU A 31 -0.83 -4.40 -22.00
CA GLU A 31 -2.06 -3.83 -21.45
C GLU A 31 -1.83 -3.14 -20.09
N GLN A 32 -0.76 -3.48 -19.38
CA GLN A 32 -0.39 -2.84 -18.11
C GLN A 32 0.49 -1.60 -18.30
N LEU A 33 1.10 -1.38 -19.47
CA LEU A 33 2.10 -0.33 -19.68
C LEU A 33 1.63 1.07 -19.27
N PRO A 34 0.40 1.52 -19.56
CA PRO A 34 -0.05 2.84 -19.10
C PRO A 34 0.00 2.98 -17.57
N SER A 35 -0.49 1.97 -16.84
CA SER A 35 -0.49 1.95 -15.38
C SER A 35 0.93 1.86 -14.81
N LEU A 36 1.78 1.02 -15.42
CA LEU A 36 3.18 0.84 -15.04
C LEU A 36 4.01 2.10 -15.26
N ASN A 37 3.77 2.85 -16.33
CA ASN A 37 4.45 4.12 -16.60
C ASN A 37 4.11 5.16 -15.53
N VAL A 38 2.84 5.27 -15.16
CA VAL A 38 2.38 6.21 -14.12
C VAL A 38 2.91 5.82 -12.74
N MET A 39 2.85 4.54 -12.35
CA MET A 39 3.41 4.11 -11.07
C MET A 39 4.95 4.21 -11.07
N GLY A 40 5.58 3.87 -12.19
CA GLY A 40 7.01 3.96 -12.44
C GLY A 40 7.56 5.38 -12.22
N PHE A 41 6.83 6.40 -12.66
CA PHE A 41 7.19 7.80 -12.41
C PHE A 41 7.37 8.13 -10.92
N THR A 42 6.62 7.48 -10.02
CA THR A 42 6.78 7.68 -8.56
C THR A 42 8.09 7.11 -8.00
N PHE A 43 8.75 6.21 -8.74
CA PHE A 43 10.08 5.70 -8.43
C PHE A 43 11.19 6.58 -9.03
N ASP A 44 10.93 7.31 -10.12
CA ASP A 44 11.91 8.24 -10.67
C ASP A 44 11.91 9.59 -9.96
N ALA A 45 10.76 10.05 -9.48
CA ALA A 45 10.61 11.37 -8.87
C ALA A 45 11.63 11.67 -7.74
N PRO A 46 11.98 10.73 -6.84
CA PRO A 46 13.06 10.91 -5.87
C PRO A 46 14.46 11.16 -6.46
N HIS A 47 14.69 10.78 -7.72
CA HIS A 47 15.97 10.93 -8.42
C HIS A 47 16.04 12.20 -9.29
N ILE A 48 14.90 12.86 -9.51
CA ILE A 48 14.82 14.15 -10.23
C ILE A 48 15.25 15.26 -9.25
N PRO A 49 16.32 16.04 -9.55
CA PRO A 49 16.86 17.02 -8.61
C PRO A 49 15.82 18.00 -8.03
N GLU A 50 14.90 18.48 -8.86
CA GLU A 50 13.87 19.45 -8.50
C GLU A 50 12.76 18.86 -7.62
N LEU A 51 12.59 17.53 -7.62
CA LEU A 51 11.55 16.82 -6.87
C LEU A 51 12.11 16.05 -5.66
N ARG A 52 13.44 15.91 -5.56
CA ARG A 52 14.11 15.05 -4.58
C ARG A 52 13.72 15.35 -3.14
N ASP A 53 13.78 16.61 -2.73
CA ASP A 53 13.48 16.99 -1.34
C ASP A 53 12.01 16.77 -0.99
N LEU A 54 11.13 16.99 -1.98
CA LEU A 54 9.70 16.74 -1.83
C LEU A 54 9.37 15.25 -1.79
N CYS A 55 10.10 14.41 -2.55
CA CYS A 55 9.82 12.98 -2.69
C CYS A 55 10.60 12.08 -1.72
N THR A 56 11.53 12.64 -0.94
CA THR A 56 12.35 11.89 0.02
C THR A 56 12.26 12.44 1.43
N VAL A 57 12.49 11.59 2.42
CA VAL A 57 12.49 11.95 3.84
C VAL A 57 13.38 10.99 4.62
N LYS A 58 13.84 11.39 5.81
CA LYS A 58 14.55 10.51 6.73
C LYS A 58 13.54 9.62 7.48
N SER A 59 13.77 8.31 7.45
CA SER A 59 12.95 7.37 8.21
C SER A 59 13.09 7.65 9.71
N HIS A 60 11.97 7.72 10.42
CA HIS A 60 11.92 7.79 11.88
C HIS A 60 12.33 6.48 12.56
N LEU A 61 12.37 5.35 11.81
CA LEU A 61 12.79 4.05 12.33
C LEU A 61 14.29 3.83 12.18
N THR A 62 14.85 4.18 11.01
CA THR A 62 16.23 3.78 10.65
C THR A 62 17.18 4.97 10.42
N GLY A 63 16.67 6.19 10.27
CA GLY A 63 17.46 7.36 9.86
C GLY A 63 17.92 7.34 8.39
N GLU A 64 17.62 6.28 7.65
CA GLU A 64 17.94 6.21 6.22
C GLU A 64 17.02 7.12 5.40
N THR A 65 17.51 7.55 4.22
CA THR A 65 16.67 8.29 3.27
C THR A 65 15.74 7.31 2.55
N ILE A 66 14.43 7.53 2.68
CA ILE A 66 13.38 6.70 2.08
C ILE A 66 12.52 7.53 1.11
N ASN A 67 11.77 6.83 0.26
CA ASN A 67 10.70 7.46 -0.51
C ASN A 67 9.60 7.95 0.44
N ARG A 68 9.14 9.19 0.28
CA ARG A 68 8.12 9.78 1.17
C ARG A 68 6.79 9.01 1.13
N PHE A 69 6.49 8.25 0.08
CA PHE A 69 5.34 7.34 0.07
C PHE A 69 5.44 6.19 1.09
N CYS A 70 6.62 5.94 1.67
CA CYS A 70 6.84 4.91 2.70
C CYS A 70 6.92 5.48 4.12
N HIS A 71 6.68 6.78 4.31
CA HIS A 71 6.88 7.48 5.57
C HIS A 71 5.64 7.49 6.46
N ILE A 72 5.85 7.35 7.77
CA ILE A 72 4.84 7.68 8.79
C ILE A 72 5.06 9.12 9.19
N HIS A 73 4.04 9.95 9.07
CA HIS A 73 4.12 11.38 9.33
C HIS A 73 4.41 11.64 10.81
N GLN A 74 5.47 12.40 11.10
CA GLN A 74 5.91 12.67 12.47
C GLN A 74 5.45 14.02 13.00
N ASN A 75 4.96 14.90 12.11
CA ASN A 75 4.52 16.26 12.44
C ASN A 75 3.60 16.82 11.34
N PRO A 76 2.95 17.98 11.56
CA PRO A 76 2.08 18.60 10.56
C PRO A 76 2.79 18.93 9.23
N GLN A 77 4.09 19.25 9.25
CA GLN A 77 4.83 19.53 8.03
C GLN A 77 4.93 18.29 7.12
N ASP A 78 5.05 17.09 7.69
CA ASP A 78 5.03 15.85 6.90
C ASP A 78 3.69 15.64 6.18
N LEU A 79 2.57 16.04 6.80
CA LEU A 79 1.24 16.00 6.18
C LEU A 79 1.16 16.98 5.00
N HIS A 80 1.63 18.22 5.18
CA HIS A 80 1.70 19.20 4.11
C HIS A 80 2.60 18.73 2.96
N ASN A 81 3.80 18.23 3.27
CA ASN A 81 4.73 17.70 2.28
C ASN A 81 4.12 16.53 1.49
N LYS A 82 3.34 15.65 2.13
CA LYS A 82 2.64 14.56 1.42
C LYS A 82 1.59 15.11 0.44
N GLN A 83 0.85 16.15 0.83
CA GLN A 83 -0.13 16.79 -0.05
C GLN A 83 0.55 17.49 -1.23
N ASP A 84 1.62 18.26 -0.98
CA ASP A 84 2.37 18.96 -2.03
C ASP A 84 3.05 17.99 -2.99
N MET A 85 3.63 16.90 -2.47
CA MET A 85 4.18 15.81 -3.27
C MET A 85 3.08 15.19 -4.16
N THR A 86 1.95 14.82 -3.57
CA THR A 86 0.84 14.20 -4.32
C THR A 86 0.32 15.14 -5.40
N ARG A 87 0.11 16.42 -5.08
CA ARG A 87 -0.35 17.44 -6.04
C ARG A 87 0.64 17.60 -7.19
N THR A 88 1.93 17.70 -6.88
CA THR A 88 3.00 17.86 -7.87
C THR A 88 3.06 16.66 -8.80
N LEU A 89 3.10 15.45 -8.24
CA LEU A 89 3.22 14.23 -9.03
C LEU A 89 1.97 13.93 -9.84
N CYS A 90 0.76 14.20 -9.32
CA CYS A 90 -0.48 14.08 -10.11
C CYS A 90 -0.54 15.10 -11.26
N ARG A 91 -0.03 16.33 -11.08
CA ARG A 91 0.03 17.33 -12.17
C ARG A 91 1.02 16.91 -13.25
N THR A 92 2.17 16.37 -12.87
CA THR A 92 3.19 15.90 -13.81
C THR A 92 2.74 14.62 -14.54
N GLY A 93 2.22 13.64 -13.80
CA GLY A 93 1.74 12.37 -14.35
C GLY A 93 0.36 12.44 -15.02
N ARG A 94 -0.38 13.54 -14.82
CA ARG A 94 -1.72 13.83 -15.39
C ARG A 94 -2.77 12.73 -15.15
N MET A 95 -2.60 11.93 -14.09
CA MET A 95 -3.48 10.81 -13.75
C MET A 95 -3.30 10.43 -12.27
N CYS A 96 -4.10 9.48 -11.78
CA CYS A 96 -3.87 8.85 -10.48
C CYS A 96 -2.49 8.16 -10.45
N ILE A 97 -1.63 8.60 -9.53
CA ILE A 97 -0.27 8.06 -9.34
C ILE A 97 -0.22 6.75 -8.53
N GLN A 98 -1.37 6.23 -8.09
CA GLN A 98 -1.60 4.90 -7.49
C GLN A 98 -0.89 4.59 -6.16
N ARG A 99 0.10 5.38 -5.74
CA ARG A 99 0.93 5.10 -4.54
C ARG A 99 0.46 5.78 -3.25
N CYS A 100 -0.39 6.79 -3.37
CA CYS A 100 -0.90 7.58 -2.24
C CYS A 100 -1.71 6.76 -1.22
N MET A 101 -2.56 5.85 -1.69
CA MET A 101 -3.39 5.00 -0.81
C MET A 101 -2.54 4.09 0.08
N GLY A 102 -1.39 3.62 -0.40
CA GLY A 102 -0.44 2.86 0.41
C GLY A 102 0.10 3.68 1.59
N THR A 103 0.48 4.93 1.34
CA THR A 103 0.96 5.86 2.38
C THR A 103 -0.11 6.18 3.41
N ASP A 104 -1.34 6.43 2.96
CA ASP A 104 -2.46 6.73 3.85
C ASP A 104 -2.79 5.49 4.72
N ALA A 105 -2.74 4.29 4.14
CA ALA A 105 -2.96 3.04 4.86
C ALA A 105 -1.89 2.77 5.93
N ILE A 106 -0.60 2.93 5.62
CA ILE A 106 0.45 2.70 6.62
C ILE A 106 0.34 3.68 7.79
N ASN A 107 -0.04 4.94 7.54
CA ASN A 107 -0.25 5.92 8.61
C ASN A 107 -1.47 5.56 9.47
N ALA A 108 -2.58 5.13 8.86
CA ALA A 108 -3.76 4.69 9.58
C ALA A 108 -3.51 3.41 10.41
N VAL A 109 -2.84 2.40 9.82
CA VAL A 109 -2.51 1.14 10.51
C VAL A 109 -1.51 1.39 11.65
N ASN A 110 -0.56 2.31 11.48
CA ASN A 110 0.35 2.69 12.55
C ASN A 110 -0.40 3.14 13.81
N ALA A 111 -1.36 4.07 13.66
CA ALA A 111 -2.16 4.57 14.77
C ALA A 111 -3.13 3.49 15.32
N ALA A 112 -3.86 2.81 14.44
CA ALA A 112 -4.86 1.82 14.83
C ALA A 112 -4.24 0.61 15.54
N SER A 113 -3.09 0.12 15.07
CA SER A 113 -2.40 -1.02 15.69
C SER A 113 -1.86 -0.67 17.08
N PHE A 114 -1.37 0.56 17.27
CA PHE A 114 -0.90 1.06 18.58
C PHE A 114 -2.03 1.09 19.60
N GLU A 115 -3.16 1.73 19.24
CA GLU A 115 -4.32 1.81 20.14
C GLU A 115 -4.94 0.43 20.42
N ALA A 116 -4.96 -0.46 19.43
CA ALA A 116 -5.43 -1.83 19.62
C ALA A 116 -4.60 -2.59 20.67
N ASP A 117 -3.26 -2.58 20.56
CA ASP A 117 -2.38 -3.23 21.53
C ASP A 117 -2.46 -2.57 22.93
N LYS A 118 -2.64 -1.25 22.99
CA LYS A 118 -2.82 -0.50 24.25
C LYS A 118 -4.09 -0.91 25.00
N GLN A 119 -5.18 -1.18 24.29
CA GLN A 119 -6.49 -1.49 24.89
C GLN A 119 -6.66 -2.97 25.27
N ASN A 120 -5.85 -3.86 24.69
CA ASN A 120 -6.13 -5.30 24.76
C ASN A 120 -5.28 -6.07 25.79
N ASN A 121 -4.66 -5.36 26.73
CA ASN A 121 -3.88 -5.91 27.85
C ASN A 121 -2.81 -6.93 27.42
N GLY A 122 -2.17 -6.70 26.27
CA GLY A 122 -1.09 -7.57 25.76
C GLY A 122 -1.57 -8.87 25.12
N SER A 123 -2.86 -9.00 24.81
CA SER A 123 -3.40 -10.17 24.09
C SER A 123 -2.98 -10.24 22.63
N THR A 124 -2.46 -9.14 22.06
CA THR A 124 -1.92 -9.12 20.69
C THR A 124 -0.58 -8.38 20.61
N GLN A 125 0.04 -8.45 19.43
CA GLN A 125 1.29 -7.76 19.11
C GLN A 125 1.17 -7.02 17.77
N TYR A 126 0.00 -6.46 17.47
CA TYR A 126 -0.28 -5.87 16.16
C TYR A 126 0.68 -4.74 15.81
N HIS A 127 0.97 -3.85 16.75
CA HIS A 127 1.86 -2.72 16.50
C HIS A 127 3.30 -3.19 16.32
N LYS A 128 3.77 -4.12 17.15
CA LYS A 128 5.11 -4.71 17.00
C LYS A 128 5.27 -5.42 15.64
N ASN A 129 4.25 -6.15 15.21
CA ASN A 129 4.23 -6.81 13.90
C ASN A 129 4.23 -5.78 12.77
N PHE A 130 3.44 -4.72 12.90
CA PHE A 130 3.38 -3.63 11.94
C PHE A 130 4.72 -2.90 11.80
N ILE A 131 5.40 -2.54 12.89
CA ILE A 131 6.69 -1.86 12.84
C ILE A 131 7.76 -2.71 12.13
N ARG A 132 7.82 -4.02 12.42
CA ARG A 132 8.74 -4.93 11.68
C ARG A 132 8.43 -5.00 10.20
N TRP A 133 7.14 -5.05 9.83
CA TRP A 133 6.73 -5.01 8.43
C TRP A 133 7.05 -3.66 7.77
N LEU A 134 6.86 -2.55 8.48
CA LEU A 134 7.10 -1.19 8.01
C LEU A 134 8.59 -0.93 7.75
N GLU A 135 9.47 -1.44 8.61
CA GLU A 135 10.93 -1.36 8.38
C GLU A 135 11.30 -2.03 7.05
N ASN A 136 10.76 -3.24 6.78
CA ASN A 136 10.94 -3.92 5.50
C ASN A 136 10.30 -3.14 4.34
N PHE A 137 9.13 -2.54 4.54
CA PHE A 137 8.43 -1.73 3.54
C PHE A 137 9.24 -0.49 3.14
N GLN A 138 9.82 0.20 4.13
CA GLN A 138 10.67 1.37 3.95
C GLN A 138 12.00 1.02 3.28
N LYS A 139 12.72 0.02 3.82
CA LYS A 139 14.03 -0.41 3.33
C LYS A 139 14.01 -0.83 1.86
N ASN A 140 12.98 -1.57 1.47
CA ASN A 140 12.84 -2.08 0.11
C ASN A 140 12.02 -1.17 -0.81
N ASP A 141 11.64 0.03 -0.34
CA ASP A 141 10.89 1.02 -1.12
C ASP A 141 9.65 0.38 -1.77
N LEU A 142 8.86 -0.36 -0.99
CA LEU A 142 7.71 -1.11 -1.50
C LEU A 142 6.56 -0.17 -1.92
N ALA A 143 5.65 -0.70 -2.73
CA ALA A 143 4.39 -0.06 -3.08
C ALA A 143 3.24 -0.87 -2.47
N GLY A 144 2.39 -0.22 -1.68
CA GLY A 144 1.26 -0.84 -1.01
C GLY A 144 -0.06 -0.45 -1.65
N CYS A 145 -0.99 -1.40 -1.74
CA CYS A 145 -2.39 -1.14 -2.12
C CYS A 145 -3.26 -1.16 -0.86
N CYS A 146 -4.09 -0.14 -0.68
CA CYS A 146 -5.11 -0.13 0.37
C CYS A 146 -6.40 -0.79 -0.16
N ALA A 147 -6.46 -2.12 -0.07
CA ALA A 147 -7.60 -2.90 -0.52
C ALA A 147 -8.73 -2.91 0.55
N GLN A 148 -9.44 -1.79 0.68
CA GLN A 148 -10.43 -1.58 1.73
C GLN A 148 -11.84 -2.03 1.33
N THR A 149 -12.30 -1.66 0.14
CA THR A 149 -13.69 -1.83 -0.30
C THR A 149 -14.00 -3.28 -0.67
N ASP A 150 -14.95 -3.90 0.04
CA ASP A 150 -15.48 -5.23 -0.31
C ASP A 150 -16.49 -5.17 -1.47
N MET A 151 -16.90 -6.35 -1.98
CA MET A 151 -18.03 -6.50 -2.92
C MET A 151 -19.33 -5.90 -2.36
N LYS A 152 -19.54 -6.02 -1.04
CA LYS A 152 -20.69 -5.53 -0.26
C LYS A 152 -22.05 -6.17 -0.52
N GLY A 153 -22.25 -6.85 -1.65
CA GLY A 153 -23.47 -7.62 -1.95
C GLY A 153 -24.76 -6.80 -1.84
N GLU A 154 -25.66 -7.22 -0.97
CA GLU A 154 -26.93 -6.55 -0.66
C GLU A 154 -26.69 -5.35 0.26
N ARG A 155 -26.73 -4.12 -0.28
CA ARG A 155 -26.23 -2.90 0.39
C ARG A 155 -26.98 -2.52 1.67
N LEU A 156 -28.20 -2.99 1.86
CA LEU A 156 -29.01 -2.73 3.05
C LEU A 156 -28.74 -3.73 4.19
N LYS A 157 -28.04 -4.82 3.90
CA LYS A 157 -27.71 -5.86 4.87
C LYS A 157 -26.31 -5.67 5.42
N ARG A 158 -26.12 -5.97 6.70
CA ARG A 158 -24.80 -6.03 7.34
C ARG A 158 -24.00 -7.22 6.80
N PRO A 159 -22.66 -7.26 6.98
CA PRO A 159 -21.82 -8.36 6.51
C PRO A 159 -22.32 -9.76 6.92
N ALA A 160 -22.76 -9.92 8.17
CA ALA A 160 -23.26 -11.20 8.69
C ALA A 160 -24.66 -11.59 8.18
N GLU A 161 -25.37 -10.67 7.53
CA GLU A 161 -26.74 -10.87 7.02
C GLU A 161 -26.75 -11.16 5.51
N GLN A 162 -25.60 -11.06 4.84
CA GLN A 162 -25.48 -11.34 3.41
C GLN A 162 -25.83 -12.81 3.11
N THR A 163 -26.57 -13.05 2.02
CA THR A 163 -26.87 -14.42 1.59
C THR A 163 -25.59 -15.20 1.25
N ASP A 164 -24.61 -14.53 0.63
CA ASP A 164 -23.25 -15.05 0.50
C ASP A 164 -22.34 -14.39 1.54
N PRO A 165 -21.80 -15.15 2.52
CA PRO A 165 -20.95 -14.60 3.57
C PRO A 165 -19.61 -14.04 3.05
N ASP A 166 -19.22 -14.33 1.81
CA ASP A 166 -17.96 -13.87 1.22
C ASP A 166 -18.12 -12.53 0.46
N MET A 167 -19.31 -11.91 0.51
CA MET A 167 -19.52 -10.52 0.07
C MET A 167 -18.67 -9.50 0.85
N TYR A 168 -18.16 -9.90 2.01
CA TYR A 168 -17.15 -9.21 2.79
C TYR A 168 -16.00 -10.16 3.12
N LEU A 169 -14.77 -9.67 3.04
CA LEU A 169 -13.60 -10.45 3.44
C LEU A 169 -13.69 -10.83 4.92
N ARG A 170 -13.53 -12.13 5.21
CA ARG A 170 -13.63 -12.68 6.56
C ARG A 170 -12.58 -13.74 6.84
N VAL A 171 -12.33 -13.98 8.12
CA VAL A 171 -11.53 -15.11 8.60
C VAL A 171 -12.38 -16.37 8.53
N VAL A 172 -11.93 -17.39 7.78
CA VAL A 172 -12.62 -18.69 7.65
C VAL A 172 -11.96 -19.77 8.50
N GLU A 173 -10.69 -19.58 8.88
CA GLU A 173 -9.95 -20.53 9.72
C GLU A 173 -8.89 -19.78 10.53
N LYS A 174 -8.69 -20.19 11.79
CA LYS A 174 -7.59 -19.73 12.65
C LYS A 174 -6.70 -20.94 12.97
N LYS A 175 -5.40 -20.79 12.72
CA LYS A 175 -4.37 -21.80 12.94
C LYS A 175 -3.36 -21.30 13.97
N SER A 176 -2.50 -22.18 14.46
CA SER A 176 -1.41 -21.81 15.36
C SER A 176 -0.38 -20.89 14.69
N ASP A 177 -0.27 -20.92 13.36
CA ASP A 177 0.71 -20.17 12.56
C ASP A 177 0.09 -19.01 11.75
N GLY A 178 -1.22 -18.79 11.82
CA GLY A 178 -1.86 -17.69 11.10
C GLY A 178 -3.37 -17.83 10.91
N ILE A 179 -3.89 -17.14 9.90
CA ILE A 179 -5.31 -17.14 9.53
C ILE A 179 -5.50 -17.43 8.04
N VAL A 180 -6.61 -18.07 7.71
CA VAL A 180 -7.10 -18.18 6.33
C VAL A 180 -8.25 -17.21 6.16
N VAL A 181 -8.16 -16.36 5.12
CA VAL A 181 -9.19 -15.37 4.78
C VAL A 181 -9.83 -15.70 3.43
N ARG A 182 -11.12 -15.38 3.29
CA ARG A 182 -11.89 -15.56 2.05
C ARG A 182 -12.79 -14.36 1.82
N GLY A 183 -12.93 -13.96 0.55
CA GLY A 183 -13.72 -12.81 0.09
C GLY A 183 -13.06 -12.10 -1.08
N CYS A 184 -13.52 -10.90 -1.40
CA CYS A 184 -13.02 -10.10 -2.52
C CYS A 184 -13.01 -8.60 -2.19
N LYS A 185 -11.99 -7.90 -2.67
CA LYS A 185 -11.87 -6.43 -2.64
C LYS A 185 -11.95 -5.89 -4.07
N LEU A 186 -12.67 -4.79 -4.25
CA LEU A 186 -12.86 -4.08 -5.52
C LEU A 186 -12.25 -2.69 -5.48
#